data_AF-A0A961I527-F1
#
_entry.id   AF-A0A961I527-F1
#
_cell.length_a   1.000
_cell.length_b   1.000
_cell.length_c   1.000
_cell.angle_alpha   90.00
_cell.angle_beta   90.00
_cell.angle_gamma   90.00
#
_symmetry.space_group_name_H-M   'P 1'
#
loop_
_entity.id
_entity.type
_entity.pdbx_description
1 polymer ?
#
loop_
_entity_poly.entity_id
_entity_poly.type
_entity_poly.pdbx_seq_one_letter_code
_entity_poly.pdbx_strand_id
1 'polypeptide(L)' 'MDREKLAEILDRGIERGRTITLKTYYLSDYGEMVLHMVTSRILARYDRSDLNDVVYTAAKELIINATKANLKRLLFA' A
#
# COMPACT_ATOMS: atom_id res chain seq x y z
N MET A 1 -12.13 -2.21 -10.01
CA MET A 1 -11.83 -3.63 -9.68
C MET A 1 -12.54 -3.95 -8.39
N ASP A 2 -13.28 -5.06 -8.35
CA ASP A 2 -14.00 -5.50 -7.16
C ASP A 2 -13.02 -5.79 -6.00
N ARG A 3 -13.41 -5.46 -4.76
CA ARG A 3 -12.60 -5.65 -3.55
C ARG A 3 -12.27 -7.12 -3.33
N GLU A 4 -13.22 -8.01 -3.60
CA GLU A 4 -13.02 -9.46 -3.46
C GLU A 4 -11.99 -9.99 -4.46
N LYS A 5 -12.10 -9.55 -5.71
CA LYS A 5 -11.14 -9.91 -6.76
C LYS A 5 -9.73 -9.40 -6.43
N LEU A 6 -9.62 -8.20 -5.86
CA LEU A 6 -8.34 -7.67 -5.39
C LEU A 6 -7.77 -8.53 -4.25
N ALA A 7 -8.59 -8.88 -3.26
CA ALA A 7 -8.16 -9.74 -2.15
C ALA A 7 -7.59 -11.07 -2.67
N GLU A 8 -8.31 -11.73 -3.57
CA GLU A 8 -7.87 -13.02 -4.15
C GLU A 8 -6.56 -12.89 -4.96
N ILE A 9 -6.33 -11.75 -5.63
CA ILE A 9 -5.07 -11.47 -6.32
C ILE A 9 -3.93 -11.27 -5.31
N LEU A 10 -4.19 -10.52 -4.23
CA LEU A 10 -3.20 -10.26 -3.19
C LEU A 10 -2.82 -11.55 -2.47
N ASP A 11 -3.80 -12.34 -2.05
CA ASP A 11 -3.58 -13.59 -1.31
C ASP A 11 -2.71 -14.55 -2.14
N ARG A 12 -3.05 -14.76 -3.43
CA ARG A 12 -2.22 -15.55 -4.35
C ARG A 12 -0.82 -14.99 -4.57
N GLY A 13 -0.67 -13.68 -4.60
CA GLY A 13 0.63 -13.02 -4.74
C GLY A 13 1.52 -13.24 -3.52
N ILE A 14 0.94 -13.05 -2.34
CA ILE A 14 1.55 -13.21 -1.03
C ILE A 14 1.95 -14.67 -0.79
N GLU A 15 1.07 -15.62 -1.10
CA GLU A 15 1.33 -17.05 -0.98
C GLU A 15 2.54 -17.50 -1.79
N ARG A 16 2.67 -16.97 -3.01
CA ARG A 16 3.74 -17.28 -3.96
C ARG A 16 5.01 -16.46 -3.70
N GLY A 17 5.06 -15.63 -2.66
CA GLY A 17 6.20 -14.76 -2.37
C GLY A 17 6.50 -13.75 -3.48
N ARG A 18 5.49 -13.33 -4.26
CA ARG A 18 5.65 -12.39 -5.36
C ARG A 18 5.69 -10.96 -4.84
N THR A 19 6.50 -10.12 -5.47
CA THR A 19 6.50 -8.68 -5.22
C THR A 19 5.14 -8.07 -5.58
N ILE A 20 4.50 -7.41 -4.61
CA ILE A 20 3.27 -6.64 -4.82
C ILE A 20 3.66 -5.20 -5.14
N THR A 21 3.15 -4.66 -6.24
CA THR A 21 3.41 -3.27 -6.65
C THR A 21 2.12 -2.48 -6.66
N LEU A 22 2.05 -1.42 -5.83
CA LEU A 22 1.00 -0.41 -5.89
C LEU A 22 1.52 0.79 -6.69
N LYS A 23 0.91 1.06 -7.86
CA LYS A 23 1.23 2.24 -8.67
C LYS A 23 0.21 3.33 -8.40
N THR A 24 0.67 4.48 -7.92
CA THR A 24 -0.19 5.66 -7.70
C THR A 24 0.56 6.96 -7.89
N TYR A 25 -0.16 8.03 -8.23
CA TYR A 25 0.38 9.40 -8.36
C TYR A 25 0.12 10.25 -7.12
N TYR A 26 -0.95 9.94 -6.38
CA TYR A 26 -1.31 10.52 -5.10
C TYR A 26 -2.06 9.48 -4.28
N LEU A 27 -2.13 9.64 -2.96
CA LEU A 27 -2.87 8.72 -2.12
C LEU A 27 -4.36 9.11 -2.11
N SER A 28 -5.18 8.41 -2.92
CA SER A 28 -6.64 8.54 -2.93
C SER A 28 -7.28 7.60 -1.90
N ASP A 29 -8.57 7.78 -1.60
CA ASP A 29 -9.32 6.86 -0.72
C ASP A 29 -9.22 5.39 -1.17
N TYR A 30 -9.27 5.16 -2.49
CA TYR A 30 -9.06 3.83 -3.06
C TYR A 30 -7.62 3.36 -2.81
N GLY A 31 -6.62 4.22 -3.01
CA GLY A 31 -5.22 3.93 -2.72
C GLY A 31 -4.97 3.59 -1.24
N GLU A 32 -5.58 4.32 -0.31
CA GLU A 32 -5.53 4.03 1.13
C GLU A 32 -6.13 2.67 1.44
N MET A 33 -7.31 2.38 0.89
CA MET A 33 -7.96 1.08 1.03
C MET A 33 -7.07 -0.06 0.49
N VAL A 34 -6.47 0.10 -0.69
CA VAL A 34 -5.55 -0.91 -1.25
C VAL A 34 -4.31 -1.07 -0.36
N LEU A 35 -3.71 0.03 0.10
CA LEU A 35 -2.54 0.01 0.96
C LEU A 35 -2.82 -0.72 2.28
N HIS A 36 -3.97 -0.44 2.90
CA HIS A 36 -4.41 -1.15 4.10
C HIS A 36 -4.64 -2.64 3.82
N MET A 37 -5.28 -3.00 2.70
CA MET A 37 -5.47 -4.41 2.33
C MET A 37 -4.15 -5.15 2.11
N VAL A 38 -3.17 -4.50 1.47
CA VAL A 38 -1.84 -5.08 1.21
C VAL A 38 -1.08 -5.30 2.50
N THR A 39 -0.96 -4.27 3.34
CA THR A 39 -0.21 -4.32 4.60
C THR A 39 -0.79 -5.34 5.57
N SER A 40 -2.11 -5.31 5.78
CA SER A 40 -2.79 -6.26 6.66
C SER A 40 -2.64 -7.73 6.22
N ARG A 41 -2.77 -8.03 4.92
CA ARG A 41 -2.63 -9.40 4.40
C ARG A 41 -1.19 -9.91 4.44
N ILE A 42 -0.22 -9.05 4.11
CA ILE A 42 1.20 -9.43 4.22
C ILE A 42 1.51 -9.80 5.67
N LEU A 43 1.09 -8.98 6.63
CA LEU A 43 1.37 -9.21 8.04
C LEU A 43 0.61 -10.40 8.60
N ALA A 44 -0.64 -10.61 8.19
CA ALA A 44 -1.43 -11.77 8.60
C ALA A 44 -0.77 -13.10 8.21
N ARG A 45 -0.11 -13.19 7.04
CA ARG A 45 0.65 -14.38 6.63
C ARG A 45 1.74 -14.77 7.64
N TYR A 46 2.34 -13.79 8.30
CA TYR A 46 3.45 -14.00 9.23
C TYR A 46 3.00 -13.97 10.69
N ASP A 47 1.69 -13.99 10.95
CA ASP A 47 1.11 -13.86 12.29
C ASP A 47 1.56 -12.56 13.01
N ARG A 48 1.73 -11.48 12.23
CA ARG A 48 2.22 -10.17 12.70
C ARG A 48 1.20 -9.03 12.50
N SER A 49 -0.08 -9.35 12.60
CA SER A 49 -1.17 -8.36 12.47
C SER A 49 -1.08 -7.23 13.50
N ASP A 50 -0.37 -7.45 14.62
CA ASP A 50 -0.02 -6.44 15.63
C ASP A 50 0.73 -5.24 15.05
N LEU A 51 1.49 -5.43 13.97
CA LEU A 51 2.31 -4.39 13.33
C LEU A 51 1.55 -3.56 12.30
N ASN A 52 0.28 -3.87 12.02
CA ASN A 52 -0.44 -3.29 10.89
C ASN A 52 -0.49 -1.77 10.94
N ASP A 53 -0.83 -1.20 12.09
CA ASP A 53 -0.96 0.25 12.24
C ASP A 53 0.36 0.97 11.99
N VAL A 54 1.47 0.43 12.51
CA VAL A 54 2.80 1.00 12.34
C VAL A 54 3.25 0.91 10.87
N VAL A 55 3.10 -0.26 10.25
CA VAL A 55 3.53 -0.49 8.86
C VAL A 55 2.69 0.30 7.87
N TYR A 56 1.36 0.31 8.06
CA TYR A 56 0.42 1.10 7.26
C TYR A 56 0.76 2.59 7.36
N THR A 57 0.94 3.11 8.58
CA THR A 57 1.25 4.53 8.80
C THR A 57 2.58 4.91 8.15
N ALA A 58 3.63 4.10 8.34
CA ALA A 58 4.93 4.36 7.72
C ALA A 58 4.84 4.39 6.19
N ALA A 59 4.16 3.41 5.58
CA ALA A 59 3.98 3.37 4.13
C ALA A 59 3.15 4.55 3.61
N LYS A 60 2.08 4.94 4.32
CA LYS A 60 1.25 6.11 4.00
C LYS A 60 2.08 7.39 4.02
N GLU A 61 2.88 7.61 5.07
CA GLU A 61 3.73 8.80 5.19
C GLU A 61 4.81 8.86 4.10
N LEU A 62 5.40 7.72 3.73
CA LEU A 62 6.35 7.66 2.61
C LEU A 62 5.70 8.10 1.29
N ILE A 63 4.49 7.61 0.98
CA ILE A 63 3.76 7.97 -0.24
C ILE A 63 3.41 9.46 -0.24
N ILE A 64 2.89 9.99 0.87
CA ILE A 64 2.52 11.40 1.01
C ILE A 64 3.75 12.29 0.84
N ASN A 65 4.87 11.95 1.47
CA ASN A 65 6.09 12.75 1.38
C ASN A 65 6.72 12.69 -0.01
N ALA A 66 6.70 11.53 -0.68
CA ALA A 66 7.12 11.41 -2.08
C ALA A 66 6.25 12.27 -3.01
N THR A 67 4.93 12.26 -2.80
CA THR A 67 3.99 13.09 -3.58
C THR A 67 4.29 14.59 -3.39
N LYS A 68 4.50 15.03 -2.14
CA LYS A 68 4.88 16.41 -1.81
C LYS A 68 6.21 16.80 -2.46
N ALA A 69 7.23 15.94 -2.40
CA ALA A 69 8.53 16.20 -3.00
C ALA A 69 8.44 16.34 -4.53
N ASN A 70 7.69 15.46 -5.19
CA ASN A 70 7.49 15.55 -6.64
C ASN A 70 6.73 16.82 -7.04
N LEU A 71 5.72 17.23 -6.28
CA LEU A 71 5.00 18.48 -6.54
C LEU A 71 5.92 19.71 -6.38
N LYS A 72 6.75 19.76 -5.32
CA LYS A 72 7.74 20.83 -5.15
C LYS A 72 8.69 20.93 -6.34
N ARG A 73 9.13 19.77 -6.87
CA ARG A 73 9.96 19.72 -8.08
C ARG A 73 9.25 20.28 -9.31
N LEU A 74 7.94 20.12 -9.44
CA LEU A 74 7.20 20.68 -10.58
C LEU A 74 6.97 22.20 -10.46
N LEU A 75 6.78 22.70 -9.23
CA LEU A 75 6.42 24.09 -8.98
C LEU A 75 7.62 25.03 -8.82
N PHE A 76 8.77 24.51 -8.38
CA PHE A 76 9.92 25.32 -7.98
C PHE A 76 11.28 24.87 -8.57
N ALA A 77 11.28 23.96 -9.55
CA ALA A 77 12.52 23.57 -10.24
C ALA A 77 12.96 24.61 -11.28
#